data_AF-A0A4D9CSH9-F1
#
_entry.id   AF-A0A4D9CSH9-F1
#
_cell.length_a   1.000
_cell.length_b   1.000
_cell.length_c   1.000
_cell.angle_alpha   90.00
_cell.angle_beta   90.00
_cell.angle_gamma   90.00
#
_symmetry.space_group_name_H-M   'P 1'
#
loop_
_entity.id
_entity.type
_entity.pdbx_description
1 polymer ?
#
loop_
_entity_poly.entity_id
_entity_poly.type
_entity_poly.pdbx_seq_one_letter_code
_entity_poly.pdbx_strand_id
1 'polypeptide(L)'
;MEQVKDFEPKDVSELLVKATRNPVEQEEELRFQTRERKASQLLFADLCHRLERVTHEVGKRHRRLEILFPRPLVHALKGCSPYPLFRLLLPQIDTTRKNYSIKQAGLAKLYVEILGLDPRHSRDAQKLLRYRQPPPPRALDSPPKRPCTFDWPDVLEDVLATRVTQQASRATLGELNEVLDQLTRATEHQSRQTVLNRILLWLSAKEQKWLARIILQDMKIGLREEQILGFYHAQAMSLWNATCDLRYVCSALTDSSRQIDRDALGVQLHRPFAPMLATMLHHQLYKVEPAMHGHPFAVEMKIDGERMLCHKDGGQVEWFSRSATDYTDKYGPMLTPHVIRCVEVEQCILDGEVVGWDYEQETYLSFKENRSIITDDDHSRRRTLVYIVFDIVYLDDPRASQMLQLNSSDISGTNRDLTKKVVPPGPLTFLPLSKRRNLLEVVVRPEPKKLELVRHRRIESTDAEDRVERLMDAFESALKDMEEGLMVKDLTGSYILGEKARALQLWIKMKPEFSDQTTNLDVIVLVLIVLINLGAKMSVLKTLLQYPGAVRTIIAASRKMR
;
A
#
# COMPACT_ATOMS: atom_id res chain seq x y z
N MET A 1 5.17 -51.57 36.32
CA MET A 1 3.91 -51.67 35.55
C MET A 1 3.14 -50.40 35.80
N GLU A 2 2.77 -49.73 34.70
CA GLU A 2 1.82 -48.60 34.59
C GLU A 2 2.25 -47.30 35.32
N GLN A 3 2.40 -46.13 34.67
CA GLN A 3 1.58 -45.54 33.61
C GLN A 3 2.44 -44.72 32.64
N VAL A 4 2.40 -45.08 31.36
CA VAL A 4 2.74 -44.20 30.23
C VAL A 4 1.41 -43.60 29.80
N LYS A 5 1.24 -42.28 29.88
CA LYS A 5 0.06 -41.57 29.35
C LYS A 5 0.48 -40.69 28.17
N ASP A 6 0.15 -41.21 26.99
CA ASP A 6 -0.40 -40.52 25.81
C ASP A 6 0.03 -39.07 25.57
N PHE A 7 1.07 -38.91 24.74
CA PHE A 7 1.24 -37.73 23.90
C PHE A 7 0.35 -37.91 22.66
N GLU A 8 -0.78 -37.18 22.59
CA GLU A 8 -1.57 -37.06 21.37
C GLU A 8 -0.80 -36.28 20.28
N PRO A 9 -0.79 -36.74 19.01
CA PRO A 9 -0.06 -36.08 17.94
C PRO A 9 -0.91 -34.98 17.30
N LYS A 10 -0.78 -33.73 17.75
CA LYS A 10 -1.33 -32.54 17.06
C LYS A 10 -0.46 -32.01 15.91
N ASP A 11 0.71 -32.59 15.66
CA ASP A 11 1.65 -32.18 14.60
C ASP A 11 1.39 -32.80 13.22
N VAL A 12 0.38 -33.66 13.06
CA VAL A 12 0.08 -34.28 11.76
C VAL A 12 -0.61 -33.29 10.81
N SER A 13 -1.25 -32.24 11.34
CA SER A 13 -1.92 -31.21 10.54
C SER A 13 -0.95 -30.31 9.78
N GLU A 14 0.21 -29.98 10.34
CA GLU A 14 1.23 -29.17 9.65
C GLU A 14 1.98 -29.95 8.55
N LEU A 15 2.10 -31.28 8.71
CA LEU A 15 2.62 -32.18 7.67
C LEU A 15 1.58 -32.44 6.57
N LEU A 16 0.30 -32.53 6.91
CA LEU A 16 -0.79 -32.68 5.92
C LEU A 16 -1.04 -31.40 5.10
N VAL A 17 -0.80 -30.21 5.66
CA VAL A 17 -0.85 -28.93 4.90
C VAL A 17 0.36 -28.79 3.96
N LYS A 18 1.50 -29.42 4.25
CA LYS A 18 2.61 -29.53 3.28
C LYS A 18 2.30 -30.51 2.14
N ALA A 19 1.42 -31.48 2.37
CA ALA A 19 1.06 -32.53 1.42
C ALA A 19 -0.02 -32.13 0.39
N THR A 20 -0.65 -30.95 0.50
CA THR A 20 -1.73 -30.48 -0.40
C THR A 20 -1.29 -29.48 -1.46
N ARG A 21 0.00 -29.13 -1.54
CA ARG A 21 0.50 -28.21 -2.59
C ARG A 21 0.73 -28.94 -3.90
N ASN A 22 0.39 -28.28 -5.00
CA ASN A 22 0.67 -28.75 -6.36
C ASN A 22 2.18 -29.06 -6.49
N PRO A 23 2.61 -30.19 -7.09
CA PRO A 23 4.03 -30.51 -7.28
C PRO A 23 4.88 -29.36 -7.85
N VAL A 24 4.27 -28.53 -8.70
CA VAL A 24 4.91 -27.32 -9.27
C VAL A 24 5.22 -26.28 -8.19
N GLU A 25 4.28 -26.00 -7.28
CA GLU A 25 4.47 -25.06 -6.18
C GLU A 25 5.51 -25.54 -5.17
N GLN A 26 5.57 -26.87 -4.95
CA GLN A 26 6.58 -27.47 -4.07
C GLN A 26 7.98 -27.34 -4.66
N GLU A 27 8.14 -27.58 -5.96
CA GLU A 27 9.43 -27.41 -6.64
C GLU A 27 9.86 -25.93 -6.65
N GLU A 28 8.93 -25.02 -6.89
CA GLU A 28 9.20 -23.58 -6.86
C GLU A 28 9.61 -23.09 -5.46
N GLU A 29 8.90 -23.52 -4.41
CA GLU A 29 9.25 -23.21 -3.02
C GLU A 29 10.65 -23.72 -2.67
N LEU A 30 11.00 -24.95 -3.09
CA LEU A 30 12.34 -25.50 -2.88
C LEU A 30 13.42 -24.68 -3.59
N ARG A 31 13.14 -24.19 -4.81
CA ARG A 31 14.04 -23.30 -5.56
C ARG A 31 14.26 -21.97 -4.80
N PHE A 32 13.20 -21.37 -4.25
CA PHE A 32 13.32 -20.18 -3.42
C PHE A 32 14.17 -20.44 -2.17
N GLN A 33 13.84 -21.47 -1.39
CA GLN A 33 14.56 -21.81 -0.16
C GLN A 33 16.05 -22.05 -0.42
N THR A 34 16.38 -22.73 -1.51
CA THR A 34 17.77 -22.98 -1.91
C THR A 34 18.52 -21.67 -2.19
N ARG A 35 17.89 -20.72 -2.88
CA ARG A 35 18.50 -19.40 -3.18
C ARG A 35 18.58 -18.49 -1.96
N GLU A 36 17.69 -18.66 -0.99
CA GLU A 36 17.59 -17.83 0.21
C GLU A 36 18.55 -18.28 1.33
N ARG A 37 19.05 -19.52 1.28
CA ARG A 37 19.86 -20.15 2.33
C ARG A 37 21.00 -19.28 2.87
N LYS A 38 21.78 -18.62 2.00
CA LYS A 38 22.90 -17.77 2.45
C LYS A 38 22.42 -16.52 3.19
N ALA A 39 21.37 -15.88 2.68
CA ALA A 39 20.79 -14.69 3.32
C ALA A 39 20.15 -15.06 4.67
N SER A 40 19.51 -16.23 4.76
CA SER A 40 18.92 -16.76 5.99
C SER A 40 19.97 -17.00 7.09
N GLN A 41 21.22 -17.30 6.74
CA GLN A 41 22.31 -17.55 7.70
C GLN A 41 22.95 -16.27 8.27
N LEU A 42 22.63 -15.09 7.73
CA LEU A 42 23.13 -13.83 8.27
C LEU A 42 22.61 -13.63 9.70
N LEU A 43 23.40 -12.97 10.55
CA LEU A 43 23.00 -12.69 11.93
C LEU A 43 22.11 -11.45 12.01
N PHE A 44 21.07 -11.52 12.82
CA PHE A 44 20.18 -10.39 13.09
C PHE A 44 20.89 -9.27 13.84
N ALA A 45 21.76 -9.61 14.80
CA ALA A 45 22.59 -8.64 15.52
C ALA A 45 23.39 -7.72 14.57
N ASP A 46 23.97 -8.30 13.51
CA ASP A 46 24.74 -7.54 12.52
C ASP A 46 23.85 -6.58 11.73
N LEU A 47 22.63 -7.00 11.41
CA LEU A 47 21.62 -6.15 10.78
C LEU A 47 21.23 -4.98 11.70
N CYS A 48 20.89 -5.26 12.96
CA CYS A 48 20.57 -4.23 13.95
C CYS A 48 21.72 -3.23 14.13
N HIS A 49 22.97 -3.71 14.16
CA HIS A 49 24.13 -2.83 14.26
C HIS A 49 24.26 -1.89 13.05
N ARG A 50 24.04 -2.38 11.82
CA ARG A 50 24.00 -1.53 10.63
C ARG A 50 22.86 -0.53 10.68
N LEU A 51 21.66 -0.97 11.08
CA LEU A 51 20.48 -0.10 11.18
C LEU A 51 20.68 1.03 12.19
N GLU A 52 21.31 0.77 13.35
CA GLU A 52 21.72 1.83 14.28
C GLU A 52 22.67 2.83 13.62
N ARG A 53 23.68 2.35 12.89
CA ARG A 53 24.61 3.25 12.22
C ARG A 53 23.92 4.10 11.16
N VAL A 54 22.94 3.54 10.45
CA VAL A 54 22.14 4.28 9.46
C VAL A 54 21.32 5.40 10.10
N THR A 55 20.70 5.18 11.27
CA THR A 55 19.89 6.20 11.94
C THR A 55 20.73 7.35 12.49
N HIS A 56 21.98 7.07 12.90
CA HIS A 56 22.92 8.08 13.40
C HIS A 56 23.68 8.81 12.28
N GLU A 57 23.65 8.32 11.05
CA GLU A 57 24.32 8.95 9.91
C GLU A 57 23.57 10.21 9.47
N VAL A 58 24.12 11.37 9.81
CA VAL A 58 23.60 12.71 9.46
C VAL A 58 23.98 13.12 8.03
N GLY A 59 24.85 12.35 7.35
CA GLY A 59 25.34 12.63 6.00
C GLY A 59 24.40 12.31 4.83
N LYS A 60 24.97 12.31 3.61
CA LYS A 60 24.24 12.10 2.34
C LYS A 60 23.64 10.69 2.26
N ARG A 61 22.43 10.60 1.69
CA ARG A 61 21.64 9.36 1.50
C ARG A 61 22.45 8.15 1.01
N HIS A 62 23.41 8.37 0.12
CA HIS A 62 24.29 7.32 -0.41
C HIS A 62 25.09 6.60 0.68
N ARG A 63 25.62 7.33 1.68
CA ARG A 63 26.38 6.70 2.78
C ARG A 63 25.53 5.78 3.64
N ARG A 64 24.26 6.12 3.86
CA ARG A 64 23.32 5.24 4.57
C ARG A 64 23.14 3.91 3.84
N LEU A 65 23.07 3.94 2.51
CA LEU A 65 22.98 2.73 1.68
C LEU A 65 24.27 1.91 1.72
N GLU A 66 25.45 2.55 1.70
CA GLU A 66 26.74 1.86 1.86
C GLU A 66 26.91 1.20 3.24
N ILE A 67 26.38 1.83 4.30
CA ILE A 67 26.36 1.24 5.65
C ILE A 67 25.43 0.03 5.68
N LEU A 68 24.26 0.12 5.02
CA LEU A 68 23.26 -0.95 4.99
C LEU A 68 23.72 -2.15 4.17
N PHE A 69 24.38 -1.89 3.04
CA PHE A 69 24.86 -2.87 2.07
C PHE A 69 26.37 -2.72 1.83
N PRO A 70 27.21 -3.05 2.83
CA PRO A 70 28.65 -2.96 2.66
C PRO A 70 29.13 -3.98 1.61
N ARG A 71 30.21 -3.67 0.88
CA ARG A 71 30.73 -4.51 -0.21
C ARG A 71 30.90 -6.00 0.15
N PRO A 72 31.41 -6.38 1.33
CA PRO A 72 31.52 -7.78 1.72
C PRO A 72 30.16 -8.50 1.79
N LEU A 73 29.11 -7.82 2.26
CA LEU A 73 27.75 -8.36 2.32
C LEU A 73 27.19 -8.58 0.91
N VAL A 74 27.31 -7.56 0.05
CA VAL A 74 26.83 -7.65 -1.34
C VAL A 74 27.56 -8.78 -2.09
N HIS A 75 28.87 -8.91 -1.89
CA HIS A 75 29.66 -10.00 -2.46
C HIS A 75 29.25 -11.38 -1.92
N ALA A 76 29.03 -11.52 -0.61
CA ALA A 76 28.59 -12.78 -0.01
C ALA A 76 27.21 -13.24 -0.49
N LEU A 77 26.33 -12.29 -0.81
CA LEU A 77 24.99 -12.53 -1.33
C LEU A 77 24.94 -12.71 -2.86
N LYS A 78 26.07 -12.57 -3.58
CA LYS A 78 26.09 -12.73 -5.03
C LYS A 78 25.61 -14.13 -5.42
N GLY A 79 24.68 -14.19 -6.38
CA GLY A 79 24.08 -15.43 -6.85
C GLY A 79 23.03 -16.04 -5.90
N CYS A 80 22.66 -15.32 -4.83
CA CYS A 80 21.65 -15.75 -3.87
C CYS A 80 20.52 -14.70 -3.78
N SER A 81 19.34 -15.13 -3.34
CA SER A 81 18.22 -14.22 -3.11
C SER A 81 18.43 -13.49 -1.76
N PRO A 82 18.45 -12.15 -1.74
CA PRO A 82 18.55 -11.39 -0.49
C PRO A 82 17.20 -11.29 0.25
N TYR A 83 16.17 -12.03 -0.19
CA TYR A 83 14.81 -11.91 0.31
C TYR A 83 14.65 -11.98 1.84
N PRO A 84 15.29 -12.91 2.58
CA PRO A 84 15.22 -12.98 4.05
C PRO A 84 15.68 -11.69 4.74
N LEU A 85 16.61 -10.96 4.13
CA LEU A 85 17.06 -9.65 4.59
C LEU A 85 16.09 -8.55 4.18
N PHE A 86 15.66 -8.54 2.91
CA PHE A 86 14.82 -7.47 2.35
C PHE A 86 13.43 -7.43 2.99
N ARG A 87 12.84 -8.57 3.33
CA ARG A 87 11.53 -8.60 4.03
C ARG A 87 11.58 -8.02 5.45
N LEU A 88 12.76 -7.93 6.06
CA LEU A 88 12.96 -7.26 7.35
C LEU A 88 13.30 -5.77 7.18
N LEU A 89 13.96 -5.39 6.07
CA LEU A 89 14.28 -4.01 5.75
C LEU A 89 13.08 -3.22 5.20
N LEU A 90 12.23 -3.91 4.44
CA LEU A 90 11.07 -3.36 3.74
C LEU A 90 9.78 -4.11 4.14
N PRO A 91 9.47 -4.20 5.45
CA PRO A 91 8.34 -4.99 5.94
C PRO A 91 6.98 -4.43 5.49
N GLN A 92 6.92 -3.18 5.03
CA GLN A 92 5.72 -2.52 4.52
C GLN A 92 5.31 -2.98 3.11
N ILE A 93 6.24 -3.58 2.34
CA ILE A 93 5.97 -4.10 0.99
C ILE A 93 6.13 -5.63 0.89
N ASP A 94 6.37 -6.33 2.01
CA ASP A 94 6.37 -7.80 2.03
C ASP A 94 4.92 -8.30 1.98
N THR A 95 4.48 -8.73 0.80
CA THR A 95 3.13 -9.26 0.57
C THR A 95 2.97 -10.71 1.02
N THR A 96 4.06 -11.45 1.20
CA THR A 96 4.02 -12.86 1.63
C THR A 96 3.63 -13.00 3.10
N ARG A 97 4.00 -12.02 3.93
CA ARG A 97 3.72 -12.00 5.36
C ARG A 97 2.46 -11.20 5.61
N LYS A 98 1.44 -11.86 6.16
CA LYS A 98 0.20 -11.18 6.57
C LYS A 98 0.50 -10.13 7.64
N ASN A 99 -0.34 -9.10 7.70
CA ASN A 99 -0.22 -8.07 8.73
C ASN A 99 -0.37 -8.68 10.13
N TYR A 100 0.57 -8.40 11.03
CA TYR A 100 0.52 -8.86 12.42
C TYR A 100 -0.76 -8.46 13.16
N SER A 101 -1.44 -7.40 12.72
CA SER A 101 -2.62 -6.82 13.37
C SER A 101 -2.32 -6.39 14.81
N ILE A 102 -1.09 -5.95 15.07
CA ILE A 102 -0.61 -5.46 16.37
C ILE A 102 -0.17 -4.01 16.18
N LYS A 103 -0.73 -3.11 17.00
CA LYS A 103 -0.31 -1.70 17.08
C LYS A 103 0.55 -1.46 18.33
N GLN A 104 1.15 -0.28 18.44
CA GLN A 104 2.03 0.08 19.57
C GLN A 104 1.37 -0.20 20.93
N ALA A 105 0.09 0.17 21.10
CA ALA A 105 -0.65 -0.06 22.35
C ALA A 105 -0.86 -1.56 22.64
N GLY A 106 -1.07 -2.38 21.62
CA GLY A 106 -1.19 -3.83 21.78
C GLY A 106 0.16 -4.47 22.14
N LEU A 107 1.23 -4.05 21.46
CA LEU A 107 2.58 -4.53 21.74
C LEU A 107 3.04 -4.10 23.15
N ALA A 108 2.69 -2.88 23.58
CA ALA A 108 2.96 -2.40 24.94
C ALA A 108 2.30 -3.25 26.02
N LYS A 109 1.03 -3.63 25.83
CA LYS A 109 0.33 -4.52 26.77
C LYS A 109 1.01 -5.88 26.87
N LEU A 110 1.30 -6.49 25.72
CA LEU A 110 2.00 -7.78 25.66
C LEU A 110 3.36 -7.71 26.38
N TYR A 111 4.15 -6.66 26.14
CA TYR A 111 5.44 -6.47 26.81
C TYR A 111 5.31 -6.26 28.32
N VAL A 112 4.32 -5.49 28.79
CA VAL A 112 4.06 -5.30 30.23
C VAL A 112 3.74 -6.63 30.90
N GLU A 113 2.94 -7.47 30.26
CA GLU A 113 2.53 -8.77 30.77
C GLU A 113 3.67 -9.78 30.80
N ILE A 114 4.43 -9.94 29.70
CA ILE A 114 5.56 -10.90 29.65
C ILE A 114 6.71 -10.48 30.58
N LEU A 115 6.85 -9.19 30.87
CA LEU A 115 7.82 -8.68 31.84
C LEU A 115 7.31 -8.75 33.29
N GLY A 116 6.06 -9.16 33.51
CA GLY A 116 5.45 -9.23 34.84
C GLY A 116 5.35 -7.87 35.54
N LEU A 117 5.22 -6.77 34.78
CA LEU A 117 5.17 -5.42 35.35
C LEU A 117 3.74 -5.07 35.77
N ASP A 118 3.59 -4.47 36.96
CA ASP A 118 2.31 -3.94 37.41
C ASP A 118 1.85 -2.77 36.49
N PRO A 119 0.74 -2.89 35.75
CA PRO A 119 0.31 -1.85 34.80
C PRO A 119 -0.07 -0.51 35.43
N ARG A 120 -0.35 -0.48 36.74
CA ARG A 120 -0.79 0.72 37.48
C ARG A 120 0.38 1.37 38.20
N HIS A 121 1.18 0.57 38.89
CA HIS A 121 2.18 1.06 39.84
C HIS A 121 3.61 1.06 39.28
N SER A 122 3.92 0.24 38.27
CA SER A 122 5.26 0.20 37.69
C SER A 122 5.51 1.43 36.81
N ARG A 123 6.56 2.20 37.14
CA ARG A 123 7.01 3.33 36.33
C ARG A 123 7.32 2.92 34.89
N ASP A 124 7.91 1.75 34.70
CA ASP A 124 8.30 1.26 33.37
C ASP A 124 7.08 0.76 32.58
N ALA A 125 6.08 0.18 33.25
CA ALA A 125 4.80 -0.15 32.61
C ALA A 125 4.07 1.11 32.14
N GLN A 126 4.02 2.15 32.99
CA GLN A 126 3.46 3.44 32.59
C GLN A 126 4.23 4.07 31.43
N LYS A 127 5.56 3.95 31.41
CA LYS A 127 6.40 4.45 30.31
C LYS A 127 6.05 3.76 28.99
N LEU A 128 5.86 2.43 28.99
CA LEU A 128 5.47 1.67 27.80
C LEU A 128 4.04 1.96 27.34
N LEU A 129 3.08 2.02 28.26
CA LEU A 129 1.66 2.22 27.95
C LEU A 129 1.33 3.67 27.58
N ARG A 130 2.06 4.64 28.14
CA ARG A 130 1.83 6.09 27.99
C ARG A 130 3.05 6.81 27.44
N TYR A 131 3.77 6.19 26.49
CA TYR A 131 5.02 6.69 25.93
C TYR A 131 4.96 8.09 25.30
N ARG A 132 3.77 8.61 24.98
CA ARG A 132 3.56 9.95 24.43
C ARG A 132 3.37 11.03 25.50
N GLN A 133 3.15 10.66 26.76
CA GLN A 133 2.98 11.63 27.84
C GLN A 133 4.35 12.09 28.34
N PRO A 134 4.56 13.40 28.53
CA PRO A 134 5.78 13.88 29.17
C PRO A 134 5.87 13.27 30.58
N PRO A 135 7.09 12.94 31.04
CA PRO A 135 7.26 12.47 32.41
C PRO A 135 6.75 13.56 33.38
N PRO A 136 6.25 13.18 34.57
CA PRO A 136 5.84 14.15 35.57
C PRO A 136 7.01 15.11 35.88
N PRO A 137 6.74 16.41 36.12
CA PRO A 137 7.78 17.39 36.39
C PRO A 137 8.65 16.91 37.54
N ARG A 138 9.94 16.71 37.26
CA ARG A 138 10.93 16.38 38.28
C ARG A 138 11.26 17.64 39.07
N ALA A 139 11.54 17.48 40.36
CA ALA A 139 12.25 18.50 41.13
C ALA A 139 13.54 18.87 40.39
N LEU A 140 13.78 20.18 40.30
CA LEU A 140 15.03 20.82 39.89
C LEU A 140 16.19 20.05 40.56
N ASP A 141 17.09 19.39 39.81
CA ASP A 141 18.45 19.00 40.25
C ASP A 141 19.14 17.92 39.38
N SER A 142 18.56 17.46 38.26
CA SER A 142 19.35 16.70 37.28
C SER A 142 18.77 16.78 35.86
N PRO A 143 19.52 17.28 34.86
CA PRO A 143 19.11 17.13 33.47
C PRO A 143 18.99 15.64 33.13
N PRO A 144 17.96 15.21 32.38
CA PRO A 144 17.84 13.82 31.99
C PRO A 144 19.06 13.43 31.13
N LYS A 145 19.73 12.32 31.49
CA LYS A 145 20.91 11.81 30.76
C LYS A 145 20.64 11.49 29.27
N ARG A 146 19.37 11.42 28.86
CA ARG A 146 18.91 11.26 27.47
C ARG A 146 17.65 12.10 27.22
N PRO A 147 17.47 12.69 26.03
CA PRO A 147 16.25 13.43 25.68
C PRO A 147 15.01 12.53 25.78
N CYS A 148 13.83 13.11 26.09
CA CYS A 148 12.58 12.37 26.09
C CYS A 148 12.28 11.88 24.66
N THR A 149 12.41 10.57 24.43
CA THR A 149 12.02 9.94 23.17
C THR A 149 10.52 9.67 23.18
N PHE A 150 9.82 10.23 22.19
CA PHE A 150 8.42 9.93 21.90
C PHE A 150 8.28 8.77 20.91
N ASP A 151 9.34 7.99 20.69
CA ASP A 151 9.32 6.83 19.81
C ASP A 151 9.25 5.54 20.63
N TRP A 152 8.18 4.77 20.44
CA TRP A 152 7.86 3.63 21.28
C TRP A 152 8.94 2.53 21.29
N PRO A 153 9.55 2.15 20.15
CA PRO A 153 10.64 1.16 20.14
C PRO A 153 11.88 1.59 20.93
N ASP A 154 12.23 2.89 20.97
CA ASP A 154 13.35 3.37 21.79
C ASP A 154 12.99 3.36 23.29
N VAL A 155 11.72 3.65 23.62
CA VAL A 155 11.21 3.49 24.99
C VAL A 155 11.25 2.02 25.42
N LEU A 156 10.96 1.09 24.52
CA LEU A 156 11.10 -0.34 24.76
C LEU A 156 12.55 -0.74 25.04
N GLU A 157 13.51 -0.29 24.22
CA GLU A 157 14.95 -0.56 24.46
C GLU A 157 15.38 -0.10 25.85
N ASP A 158 15.00 1.12 26.24
CA ASP A 158 15.33 1.69 27.55
C ASP A 158 14.80 0.81 28.71
N VAL A 159 13.58 0.28 28.59
CA VAL A 159 12.96 -0.57 29.63
C VAL A 159 13.60 -1.95 29.66
N LEU A 160 13.98 -2.49 28.51
CA LEU A 160 14.62 -3.80 28.38
C LEU A 160 16.10 -3.78 28.79
N ALA A 161 16.79 -2.64 28.68
CA ALA A 161 18.23 -2.51 28.94
C ALA A 161 18.68 -3.05 30.32
N THR A 162 17.80 -3.03 31.31
CA THR A 162 18.08 -3.53 32.68
C THR A 162 17.50 -4.91 32.98
N ARG A 163 16.79 -5.53 32.03
CA ARG A 163 15.98 -6.75 32.25
C ARG A 163 16.37 -7.93 31.38
N VAL A 164 16.94 -7.68 30.21
CA VAL A 164 17.35 -8.73 29.27
C VAL A 164 18.85 -8.68 29.00
N THR A 165 19.37 -9.75 28.40
CA THR A 165 20.78 -9.80 27.98
C THR A 165 21.11 -8.63 27.07
N GLN A 166 22.28 -8.03 27.29
CA GLN A 166 22.83 -7.00 26.40
C GLN A 166 23.80 -7.60 25.38
N GLN A 167 24.13 -8.88 25.52
CA GLN A 167 24.96 -9.60 24.57
C GLN A 167 24.17 -9.84 23.29
N ALA A 168 24.80 -9.56 22.15
CA ALA A 168 24.24 -9.84 20.84
C ALA A 168 23.87 -11.33 20.72
N SER A 169 22.66 -11.59 20.22
CA SER A 169 22.21 -12.95 19.98
C SER A 169 22.98 -13.59 18.81
N ARG A 170 22.92 -14.92 18.72
CA ARG A 170 23.33 -15.68 17.52
C ARG A 170 22.14 -15.94 16.59
N ALA A 171 21.05 -15.19 16.73
CA ALA A 171 19.86 -15.34 15.92
C ALA A 171 20.17 -15.09 14.45
N THR A 172 19.81 -16.05 13.61
CA THR A 172 19.90 -15.90 12.17
C THR A 172 18.66 -15.20 11.61
N LEU A 173 18.77 -14.59 10.42
CA LEU A 173 17.61 -13.98 9.75
C LEU A 173 16.54 -15.03 9.42
N GLY A 174 16.93 -16.26 9.11
CA GLY A 174 16.00 -17.38 8.87
C GLY A 174 15.14 -17.67 10.09
N GLU A 175 15.78 -17.94 11.24
CA GLU A 175 15.07 -18.21 12.49
C GLU A 175 14.18 -17.03 12.92
N LEU A 176 14.65 -15.79 12.73
CA LEU A 176 13.84 -14.61 13.05
C LEU A 176 12.61 -14.51 12.15
N ASN A 177 12.77 -14.75 10.84
CA ASN A 177 11.67 -14.74 9.90
C ASN A 177 10.64 -15.82 10.23
N GLU A 178 11.06 -17.02 10.64
CA GLU A 178 10.17 -18.09 11.09
C GLU A 178 9.39 -17.70 12.34
N VAL A 179 10.04 -17.09 13.33
CA VAL A 179 9.37 -16.60 14.55
C VAL A 179 8.36 -15.49 14.23
N LEU A 180 8.69 -14.59 13.29
CA LEU A 180 7.75 -13.58 12.82
C LEU A 180 6.58 -14.19 12.05
N ASP A 181 6.82 -15.21 11.23
CA ASP A 181 5.78 -15.94 10.51
C ASP A 181 4.85 -16.67 11.51
N GLN A 182 5.40 -17.27 12.58
CA GLN A 182 4.62 -17.82 13.71
C GLN A 182 3.77 -16.74 14.39
N LEU A 183 4.32 -15.54 14.61
CA LEU A 183 3.57 -14.43 15.22
C LEU A 183 2.38 -13.99 14.36
N THR A 184 2.47 -14.07 13.03
CA THR A 184 1.32 -13.77 12.15
C THR A 184 0.23 -14.83 12.18
N ARG A 185 0.60 -16.10 12.42
CA ARG A 185 -0.35 -17.22 12.59
C ARG A 185 -1.02 -17.20 13.96
N ALA A 186 -0.34 -16.66 14.97
CA ALA A 186 -0.89 -16.48 16.30
C ALA A 186 -1.98 -15.38 16.31
N THR A 187 -3.24 -15.79 16.17
CA THR A 187 -4.41 -14.90 16.26
C THR A 187 -4.81 -14.63 17.71
N GLU A 188 -4.63 -15.61 18.59
CA GLU A 188 -4.97 -15.54 20.01
C GLU A 188 -3.93 -14.79 20.83
N HIS A 189 -4.39 -14.12 21.87
CA HIS A 189 -3.56 -13.32 22.77
C HIS A 189 -2.47 -14.16 23.46
N GLN A 190 -2.82 -15.33 23.99
CA GLN A 190 -1.90 -16.20 24.72
C GLN A 190 -0.81 -16.81 23.80
N SER A 191 -1.19 -17.15 22.57
CA SER A 191 -0.26 -17.63 21.55
C SER A 191 0.77 -16.54 21.18
N ARG A 192 0.32 -15.28 21.06
CA ARG A 192 1.22 -14.12 20.86
C ARG A 192 2.17 -13.91 22.03
N GLN A 193 1.66 -14.02 23.27
CA GLN A 193 2.49 -13.91 24.47
C GLN A 193 3.58 -15.00 24.49
N THR A 194 3.24 -16.24 24.12
CA THR A 194 4.19 -17.36 24.09
C THR A 194 5.35 -17.10 23.11
N VAL A 195 5.02 -16.64 21.89
CA VAL A 195 6.04 -16.29 20.88
C VAL A 195 6.91 -15.12 21.35
N LEU A 196 6.31 -14.07 21.91
CA LEU A 196 7.05 -12.91 22.42
C LEU A 196 7.92 -13.25 23.64
N ASN A 197 7.49 -14.18 24.50
CA ASN A 197 8.30 -14.61 25.64
C ASN A 197 9.55 -15.37 25.18
N ARG A 198 9.44 -16.20 24.12
CA ARG A 198 10.60 -16.83 23.48
C ARG A 198 11.58 -15.78 22.95
N ILE A 199 11.07 -14.74 22.28
CA ILE A 199 11.89 -13.62 21.78
C ILE A 199 12.59 -12.89 22.94
N LEU A 200 11.86 -12.64 24.04
CA LEU A 200 12.36 -11.89 25.19
C LEU A 200 13.64 -12.51 25.77
N LEU A 201 13.70 -13.84 25.82
CA LEU A 201 14.83 -14.60 26.34
C LEU A 201 15.97 -14.79 25.31
N TRP A 202 15.67 -14.60 24.02
CA TRP A 202 16.58 -14.90 22.91
C TRP A 202 17.33 -13.68 22.38
N LEU A 203 16.66 -12.53 22.30
CA LEU A 203 17.20 -11.32 21.67
C LEU A 203 17.60 -10.26 22.71
N SER A 204 18.66 -9.50 22.40
CA SER A 204 19.06 -8.34 23.21
C SER A 204 18.04 -7.19 23.16
N ALA A 205 18.15 -6.24 24.10
CA ALA A 205 17.27 -5.07 24.14
C ALA A 205 17.25 -4.28 22.81
N LYS A 206 18.42 -4.12 22.18
CA LYS A 206 18.58 -3.44 20.90
C LYS A 206 17.96 -4.23 19.74
N GLU A 207 18.13 -5.54 19.72
CA GLU A 207 17.50 -6.41 18.71
C GLU A 207 15.98 -6.37 18.82
N GLN A 208 15.44 -6.37 20.05
CA GLN A 208 14.00 -6.26 20.29
C GLN A 208 13.43 -4.89 19.88
N LYS A 209 14.20 -3.80 20.00
CA LYS A 209 13.82 -2.51 19.40
C LYS A 209 13.60 -2.62 17.90
N TRP A 210 14.55 -3.18 17.18
CA TRP A 210 14.44 -3.34 15.73
C TRP A 210 13.33 -4.31 15.34
N LEU A 211 13.15 -5.37 16.12
CA LEU A 211 12.02 -6.28 15.95
C LEU A 211 10.68 -5.54 16.08
N ALA A 212 10.54 -4.68 17.08
CA ALA A 212 9.34 -3.85 17.23
C ALA A 212 9.11 -2.95 16.01
N ARG A 213 10.16 -2.35 15.44
CA ARG A 213 10.05 -1.56 14.20
C ARG A 213 9.60 -2.41 13.01
N ILE A 214 10.08 -3.65 12.90
CA ILE A 214 9.68 -4.60 11.85
C ILE A 214 8.21 -5.00 12.01
N ILE A 215 7.77 -5.35 13.24
CA ILE A 215 6.38 -5.71 13.54
C ILE A 215 5.42 -4.55 13.26
N LEU A 216 5.82 -3.33 13.64
CA LEU A 216 5.04 -2.11 13.40
C LEU A 216 5.13 -1.62 11.95
N GLN A 217 5.98 -2.24 11.12
CA GLN A 217 6.27 -1.85 9.74
C GLN A 217 6.75 -0.39 9.60
N ASP A 218 7.49 0.10 10.59
CA ASP A 218 7.97 1.49 10.67
C ASP A 218 9.45 1.54 11.08
N MET A 219 10.33 1.35 10.09
CA MET A 219 11.77 1.23 10.27
C MET A 219 12.47 2.54 10.64
N LYS A 220 11.91 3.70 10.28
CA LYS A 220 12.47 5.06 10.53
C LYS A 220 13.95 5.26 10.18
N ILE A 221 14.46 4.53 9.19
CA ILE A 221 15.85 4.67 8.71
C ILE A 221 16.04 5.81 7.70
N GLY A 222 14.98 6.52 7.34
CA GLY A 222 15.02 7.64 6.39
C GLY A 222 15.40 7.24 4.96
N LEU A 223 15.19 5.96 4.61
CA LEU A 223 15.35 5.41 3.28
C LEU A 223 14.01 4.84 2.83
N ARG A 224 13.65 5.08 1.56
CA ARG A 224 12.45 4.51 0.93
C ARG A 224 12.79 3.24 0.14
N GLU A 225 11.79 2.44 -0.18
CA GLU A 225 11.92 1.22 -0.97
C GLU A 225 12.60 1.47 -2.33
N GLU A 226 12.32 2.59 -3.01
CA GLU A 226 12.91 2.86 -4.32
C GLU A 226 14.43 3.06 -4.22
N GLN A 227 14.89 3.60 -3.09
CA GLN A 227 16.30 3.84 -2.82
C GLN A 227 17.01 2.53 -2.45
N ILE A 228 16.38 1.69 -1.63
CA ILE A 228 16.94 0.40 -1.20
C ILE A 228 16.99 -0.57 -2.39
N LEU A 229 15.88 -0.74 -3.09
CA LEU A 229 15.80 -1.60 -4.27
C LEU A 229 16.69 -1.08 -5.41
N GLY A 230 16.63 0.23 -5.69
CA GLY A 230 17.42 0.85 -6.76
C GLY A 230 18.93 0.84 -6.50
N PHE A 231 19.36 0.87 -5.23
CA PHE A 231 20.77 0.69 -4.87
C PHE A 231 21.24 -0.75 -5.09
N TYR A 232 20.38 -1.73 -4.82
CA TYR A 232 20.72 -3.14 -4.98
C TYR A 232 20.77 -3.56 -6.46
N HIS A 233 19.82 -3.09 -7.27
CA HIS A 233 19.80 -3.36 -8.71
C HIS A 233 19.03 -2.29 -9.50
N ALA A 234 19.58 -1.86 -10.65
CA ALA A 234 19.02 -0.76 -11.45
C ALA A 234 17.58 -1.01 -11.94
N GLN A 235 17.25 -2.26 -12.30
CA GLN A 235 15.90 -2.67 -12.74
C GLN A 235 14.97 -3.11 -11.59
N ALA A 236 15.41 -3.09 -10.33
CA ALA A 236 14.62 -3.62 -9.21
C ALA A 236 13.27 -2.93 -9.07
N MET A 237 13.25 -1.60 -9.18
CA MET A 237 12.03 -0.84 -9.03
C MET A 237 11.04 -1.09 -10.18
N SER A 238 11.54 -1.31 -11.40
CA SER A 238 10.69 -1.63 -12.54
C SER A 238 10.06 -3.01 -12.38
N LEU A 239 10.84 -4.00 -11.94
CA LEU A 239 10.33 -5.35 -11.66
C LEU A 239 9.36 -5.38 -10.49
N TRP A 240 9.64 -4.64 -9.42
CA TRP A 240 8.71 -4.45 -8.30
C TRP A 240 7.39 -3.84 -8.78
N ASN A 241 7.44 -2.77 -9.58
CA ASN A 241 6.23 -2.16 -10.10
C ASN A 241 5.42 -3.08 -11.02
N ALA A 242 6.05 -4.05 -11.69
CA ALA A 242 5.40 -5.01 -12.58
C ALA A 242 4.80 -6.22 -11.85
N THR A 243 5.24 -6.50 -10.63
CA THR A 243 4.92 -7.78 -9.95
C THR A 243 4.43 -7.66 -8.51
N CYS A 244 4.76 -6.57 -7.82
CA CYS A 244 4.47 -6.34 -6.39
C CYS A 244 4.80 -7.54 -5.48
N ASP A 245 5.79 -8.35 -5.87
CA ASP A 245 6.25 -9.53 -5.15
C ASP A 245 7.74 -9.37 -4.81
N LEU A 246 7.99 -9.08 -3.53
CA LEU A 246 9.35 -8.84 -3.04
C LEU A 246 10.22 -10.10 -3.13
N ARG A 247 9.62 -11.29 -2.95
CA ARG A 247 10.34 -12.56 -3.00
C ARG A 247 10.76 -12.87 -4.43
N TYR A 248 9.86 -12.69 -5.38
CA TYR A 248 10.16 -12.82 -6.81
C TYR A 248 11.23 -11.82 -7.24
N VAL A 249 11.08 -10.53 -6.89
CA VAL A 249 12.07 -9.47 -7.19
C VAL A 249 13.45 -9.85 -6.67
N CYS A 250 13.56 -10.27 -5.40
CA CYS A 250 14.84 -10.68 -4.82
C CYS A 250 15.41 -11.95 -5.48
N SER A 251 14.57 -12.92 -5.87
CA SER A 251 15.01 -14.15 -6.53
C SER A 251 15.42 -13.95 -8.00
N ALA A 252 14.85 -12.95 -8.68
CA ALA A 252 15.22 -12.59 -10.03
C ALA A 252 16.55 -11.79 -10.07
N LEU A 253 16.80 -10.97 -9.05
CA LEU A 253 17.89 -9.99 -9.00
C LEU A 253 19.09 -10.46 -8.16
N THR A 254 19.51 -11.71 -8.36
CA THR A 254 20.63 -12.30 -7.60
C THR A 254 22.01 -11.77 -8.00
N ASP A 255 22.11 -11.07 -9.14
CA ASP A 255 23.34 -10.44 -9.62
C ASP A 255 23.03 -9.02 -10.11
N SER A 256 23.83 -8.05 -9.66
CA SER A 256 23.70 -6.62 -10.01
C SER A 256 23.84 -6.33 -11.52
N SER A 257 24.50 -7.23 -12.26
CA SER A 257 24.69 -7.09 -13.72
C SER A 257 23.66 -7.85 -14.56
N ARG A 258 22.75 -8.61 -13.94
CA ARG A 258 21.79 -9.42 -14.68
C ARG A 258 20.74 -8.53 -15.32
N GLN A 259 20.62 -8.57 -16.64
CA GLN A 259 19.49 -7.94 -17.30
C GLN A 259 18.25 -8.82 -17.17
N ILE A 260 17.15 -8.21 -16.75
CA ILE A 260 15.83 -8.82 -16.73
C ILE A 260 15.18 -8.64 -18.09
N ASP A 261 14.50 -9.70 -18.54
CA ASP A 261 13.75 -9.70 -19.78
C ASP A 261 12.68 -8.59 -19.78
N ARG A 262 12.46 -7.99 -20.93
CA ARG A 262 11.50 -6.89 -21.08
C ARG A 262 10.08 -7.33 -20.74
N ASP A 263 9.73 -8.56 -21.09
CA ASP A 263 8.39 -9.10 -20.85
C ASP A 263 8.12 -9.31 -19.35
N ALA A 264 9.16 -9.59 -18.57
CA ALA A 264 9.08 -9.67 -17.10
C ALA A 264 8.96 -8.30 -16.42
N LEU A 265 9.27 -7.21 -17.13
CA LEU A 265 9.12 -5.83 -16.66
C LEU A 265 7.78 -5.22 -17.07
N GLY A 266 6.98 -5.93 -17.86
CA GLY A 266 5.64 -5.56 -18.28
C GLY A 266 4.56 -6.09 -17.33
N VAL A 267 3.33 -5.63 -17.56
CA VAL A 267 2.15 -6.15 -16.86
C VAL A 267 1.87 -7.58 -17.33
N GLN A 268 1.49 -8.48 -16.42
CA GLN A 268 1.15 -9.87 -16.74
C GLN A 268 -0.21 -10.24 -16.13
N LEU A 269 -0.94 -11.11 -16.81
CA LEU A 269 -2.17 -11.69 -16.28
C LEU A 269 -1.87 -12.48 -14.99
N HIS A 270 -2.81 -12.49 -14.05
CA HIS A 270 -2.67 -13.09 -12.71
C HIS A 270 -1.57 -12.53 -11.79
N ARG A 271 -0.86 -11.48 -12.19
CA ARG A 271 0.14 -10.82 -11.34
C ARG A 271 -0.27 -9.38 -11.02
N PRO A 272 -0.43 -9.03 -9.74
CA PRO A 272 -0.70 -7.64 -9.40
C PRO A 272 0.49 -6.77 -9.77
N PHE A 273 0.23 -5.52 -10.14
CA PHE A 273 1.24 -4.54 -10.46
C PHE A 273 0.91 -3.19 -9.81
N ALA A 274 1.88 -2.29 -9.73
CA ALA A 274 1.71 -0.95 -9.19
C ALA A 274 1.02 -0.07 -10.24
N PRO A 275 -0.26 0.32 -10.05
CA PRO A 275 -0.99 1.05 -11.06
C PRO A 275 -0.47 2.50 -11.19
N MET A 276 -0.74 3.11 -12.34
CA MET A 276 -0.28 4.46 -12.68
C MET A 276 -0.86 5.51 -11.73
N LEU A 277 -0.03 6.41 -11.22
CA LEU A 277 -0.43 7.43 -10.25
C LEU A 277 -0.53 8.82 -10.87
N ALA A 278 -1.45 9.62 -10.34
CA ALA A 278 -1.61 11.02 -10.74
C ALA A 278 -0.84 12.00 -9.85
N THR A 279 -0.36 13.06 -10.48
CA THR A 279 0.24 14.24 -9.84
C THR A 279 -0.84 15.20 -9.40
N MET A 280 -0.70 15.77 -8.21
CA MET A 280 -1.65 16.76 -7.71
C MET A 280 -1.26 18.15 -8.18
N LEU A 281 -2.20 18.88 -8.78
CA LEU A 281 -2.08 20.33 -8.99
C LEU A 281 -3.18 21.05 -8.19
N HIS A 282 -2.74 21.95 -7.32
CA HIS A 282 -3.60 22.76 -6.44
C HIS A 282 -4.10 23.99 -7.20
N HIS A 283 -5.41 24.04 -7.51
CA HIS A 283 -6.19 25.14 -8.13
C HIS A 283 -5.55 25.93 -9.30
N GLN A 284 -4.43 25.48 -9.85
CA GLN A 284 -3.66 26.16 -10.87
C GLN A 284 -4.07 25.61 -12.24
N LEU A 285 -5.32 25.86 -12.63
CA LEU A 285 -5.89 25.43 -13.92
C LEU A 285 -5.01 25.88 -15.11
N TYR A 286 -4.48 27.10 -15.04
CA TYR A 286 -3.53 27.64 -16.04
C TYR A 286 -2.19 26.86 -16.12
N LYS A 287 -1.84 26.03 -15.13
CA LYS A 287 -0.63 25.18 -15.17
C LYS A 287 -0.88 23.81 -15.80
N VAL A 288 -2.13 23.44 -16.03
CA VAL A 288 -2.47 22.15 -16.63
C VAL A 288 -2.02 22.11 -18.09
N GLU A 289 -2.27 23.17 -18.86
CA GLU A 289 -1.85 23.25 -20.26
C GLU A 289 -0.33 23.13 -20.43
N PRO A 290 0.51 23.87 -19.67
CA PRO A 290 1.96 23.69 -19.71
C PRO A 290 2.42 22.31 -19.24
N ALA A 291 1.75 21.73 -18.24
CA ALA A 291 2.06 20.40 -17.71
C ALA A 291 1.68 19.28 -18.70
N MET A 292 0.69 19.52 -19.57
CA MET A 292 0.33 18.64 -20.68
C MET A 292 1.21 18.88 -21.91
N HIS A 293 2.20 19.78 -21.84
CA HIS A 293 3.15 20.08 -22.93
C HIS A 293 2.46 20.47 -24.26
N GLY A 294 1.28 21.09 -24.20
CA GLY A 294 0.47 21.40 -25.37
C GLY A 294 -0.13 20.17 -26.08
N HIS A 295 -0.02 18.98 -25.50
CA HIS A 295 -0.65 17.76 -26.02
C HIS A 295 -2.17 17.78 -25.78
N PRO A 296 -2.94 17.08 -26.63
CA PRO A 296 -4.35 16.85 -26.40
C PRO A 296 -4.53 16.02 -25.12
N PHE A 297 -5.58 16.33 -24.35
CA PHE A 297 -5.85 15.65 -23.08
C PHE A 297 -7.32 15.31 -22.93
N ALA A 298 -7.61 14.37 -22.05
CA ALA A 298 -8.95 14.00 -21.65
C ALA A 298 -9.24 14.49 -20.23
N VAL A 299 -10.49 14.86 -20.00
CA VAL A 299 -11.02 15.18 -18.68
C VAL A 299 -12.02 14.11 -18.27
N GLU A 300 -11.80 13.55 -17.09
CA GLU A 300 -12.62 12.52 -16.47
C GLU A 300 -12.98 12.93 -15.05
N MET A 301 -14.14 12.48 -14.58
CA MET A 301 -14.56 12.66 -13.19
C MET A 301 -13.59 11.93 -12.25
N LYS A 302 -13.20 12.59 -11.16
CA LYS A 302 -12.43 11.92 -10.11
C LYS A 302 -13.38 11.18 -9.17
N ILE A 303 -13.37 9.86 -9.29
CA ILE A 303 -14.21 8.97 -8.50
C ILE A 303 -13.59 8.76 -7.11
N ASP A 304 -14.40 8.87 -6.04
CA ASP A 304 -13.99 8.64 -4.65
C ASP A 304 -14.33 7.20 -4.21
N GLY A 305 -13.56 6.24 -4.70
CA GLY A 305 -13.79 4.81 -4.45
C GLY A 305 -12.55 4.02 -4.06
N GLU A 306 -12.64 2.70 -4.22
CA GLU A 306 -11.53 1.77 -4.06
C GLU A 306 -11.00 1.36 -5.44
N ARG A 307 -9.85 1.90 -5.83
CA ARG A 307 -9.16 1.48 -7.06
C ARG A 307 -8.92 -0.02 -7.10
N MET A 308 -9.37 -0.65 -8.18
CA MET A 308 -9.30 -2.09 -8.39
C MET A 308 -8.85 -2.42 -9.81
N LEU A 309 -7.83 -3.27 -9.88
CA LEU A 309 -7.38 -3.92 -11.10
C LEU A 309 -8.17 -5.22 -11.25
N CYS A 310 -8.85 -5.36 -12.39
CA CYS A 310 -9.64 -6.54 -12.73
C CYS A 310 -8.87 -7.36 -13.75
N HIS A 311 -8.34 -8.50 -13.34
CA HIS A 311 -7.68 -9.47 -14.21
C HIS A 311 -8.71 -10.50 -14.64
N LYS A 312 -9.07 -10.53 -15.92
CA LYS A 312 -10.00 -11.49 -16.48
C LYS A 312 -9.23 -12.52 -17.31
N ASP A 313 -9.44 -13.79 -17.01
CA ASP A 313 -9.01 -14.94 -17.81
C ASP A 313 -10.20 -15.89 -18.02
N GLY A 314 -10.89 -15.71 -19.14
CA GLY A 314 -12.13 -16.39 -19.44
C GLY A 314 -13.20 -16.18 -18.37
N GLY A 315 -13.56 -17.25 -17.66
CA GLY A 315 -14.52 -17.23 -16.56
C GLY A 315 -13.92 -16.89 -15.19
N GLN A 316 -12.59 -16.81 -15.07
CA GLN A 316 -11.92 -16.46 -13.82
C GLN A 316 -11.63 -14.96 -13.80
N VAL A 317 -11.99 -14.30 -12.70
CA VAL A 317 -11.75 -12.87 -12.52
C VAL A 317 -11.15 -12.63 -11.15
N GLU A 318 -9.97 -12.02 -11.13
CA GLU A 318 -9.25 -11.64 -9.92
C GLU A 318 -9.27 -10.12 -9.74
N TRP A 319 -9.32 -9.69 -8.49
CA TRP A 319 -9.45 -8.29 -8.12
C TRP A 319 -8.31 -7.87 -7.20
N PHE A 320 -7.41 -7.03 -7.72
CA PHE A 320 -6.27 -6.53 -6.95
C PHE A 320 -6.42 -5.05 -6.63
N SER A 321 -6.24 -4.68 -5.36
CA SER A 321 -6.23 -3.27 -4.98
C SER A 321 -5.00 -2.55 -5.50
N ARG A 322 -5.02 -1.22 -5.37
CA ARG A 322 -3.83 -0.37 -5.58
C ARG A 322 -2.57 -0.85 -4.86
N SER A 323 -2.69 -1.48 -3.69
CA SER A 323 -1.56 -1.99 -2.89
C SER A 323 -1.28 -3.47 -3.17
N ALA A 324 -1.68 -3.98 -4.33
CA ALA A 324 -1.51 -5.37 -4.75
C ALA A 324 -2.12 -6.39 -3.77
N THR A 325 -3.16 -5.99 -3.03
CA THR A 325 -3.88 -6.89 -2.13
C THR A 325 -4.96 -7.59 -2.91
N ASP A 326 -4.99 -8.92 -2.83
CA ASP A 326 -6.06 -9.72 -3.41
C ASP A 326 -7.38 -9.52 -2.64
N TYR A 327 -8.39 -9.07 -3.37
CA TYR A 327 -9.75 -8.78 -2.93
C TYR A 327 -10.79 -9.63 -3.67
N THR A 328 -10.35 -10.66 -4.40
CA THR A 328 -11.19 -11.53 -5.22
C THR A 328 -12.31 -12.16 -4.39
N ASP A 329 -11.99 -12.72 -3.22
CA ASP A 329 -12.99 -13.33 -2.34
C ASP A 329 -14.03 -12.33 -1.80
N LYS A 330 -13.65 -11.05 -1.66
CA LYS A 330 -14.50 -10.03 -1.04
C LYS A 330 -15.38 -9.30 -2.05
N TYR A 331 -14.81 -8.87 -3.17
CA TYR A 331 -15.53 -8.06 -4.17
C TYR A 331 -16.02 -8.91 -5.34
N GLY A 332 -15.35 -10.03 -5.62
CA GLY A 332 -15.66 -10.93 -6.73
C GLY A 332 -17.11 -11.40 -6.77
N PRO A 333 -17.72 -11.86 -5.65
CA PRO A 333 -19.11 -12.33 -5.66
C PRO A 333 -20.12 -11.31 -6.20
N MET A 334 -19.89 -10.01 -5.97
CA MET A 334 -20.78 -8.95 -6.45
C MET A 334 -20.39 -8.41 -7.84
N LEU A 335 -19.11 -8.39 -8.20
CA LEU A 335 -18.63 -7.70 -9.40
C LEU A 335 -18.35 -8.64 -10.58
N THR A 336 -17.78 -9.83 -10.32
CA THR A 336 -17.33 -10.78 -11.35
C THR A 336 -18.43 -11.19 -12.34
N PRO A 337 -19.70 -11.45 -11.92
CA PRO A 337 -20.75 -11.80 -12.87
C PRO A 337 -21.03 -10.71 -13.91
N HIS A 338 -20.87 -9.44 -13.54
CA HIS A 338 -21.05 -8.31 -14.45
C HIS A 338 -19.86 -8.16 -15.40
N VAL A 339 -18.63 -8.36 -14.91
CA VAL A 339 -17.43 -8.40 -15.77
C VAL A 339 -17.54 -9.49 -16.84
N ILE A 340 -17.89 -10.72 -16.46
CA ILE A 340 -18.02 -11.84 -17.41
C ILE A 340 -19.07 -11.55 -18.50
N ARG A 341 -20.19 -10.91 -18.12
CA ARG A 341 -21.28 -10.55 -19.05
C ARG A 341 -20.93 -9.38 -19.97
N CYS A 342 -20.24 -8.38 -19.44
CA CYS A 342 -20.00 -7.09 -20.10
C CYS A 342 -18.71 -7.05 -20.92
N VAL A 343 -17.74 -7.92 -20.62
CA VAL A 343 -16.42 -7.92 -21.23
C VAL A 343 -16.31 -9.10 -22.20
N GLU A 344 -16.32 -8.80 -23.49
CA GLU A 344 -16.47 -9.82 -24.55
C GLU A 344 -15.20 -10.61 -24.87
N VAL A 345 -14.04 -10.12 -24.45
CA VAL A 345 -12.74 -10.74 -24.71
C VAL A 345 -12.39 -11.73 -23.62
N GLU A 346 -11.66 -12.79 -23.96
CA GLU A 346 -11.29 -13.83 -22.99
C GLU A 346 -10.31 -13.30 -21.93
N GLN A 347 -9.23 -12.64 -22.38
CA GLN A 347 -8.11 -12.24 -21.52
C GLN A 347 -7.84 -10.74 -21.59
N CYS A 348 -8.03 -10.05 -20.46
CA CYS A 348 -7.73 -8.63 -20.35
C CYS A 348 -7.44 -8.20 -18.91
N ILE A 349 -6.81 -7.03 -18.76
CA ILE A 349 -6.72 -6.35 -17.47
C ILE A 349 -7.32 -4.94 -17.59
N LEU A 350 -8.31 -4.68 -16.74
CA LEU A 350 -9.00 -3.41 -16.62
C LEU A 350 -8.51 -2.65 -15.36
N ASP A 351 -8.38 -1.34 -15.48
CA ASP A 351 -8.07 -0.44 -14.36
C ASP A 351 -9.26 0.50 -14.15
N GLY A 352 -9.76 0.51 -12.91
CA GLY A 352 -11.01 1.17 -12.58
C GLY A 352 -11.15 1.44 -11.09
N GLU A 353 -12.27 2.04 -10.73
CA GLU A 353 -12.64 2.39 -9.37
C GLU A 353 -13.93 1.66 -8.97
N VAL A 354 -13.94 1.03 -7.80
CA VAL A 354 -15.16 0.45 -7.22
C VAL A 354 -15.81 1.46 -6.29
N VAL A 355 -17.09 1.74 -6.51
CA VAL A 355 -17.91 2.64 -5.68
C VAL A 355 -19.24 2.00 -5.31
N GLY A 356 -19.76 2.38 -4.14
CA GLY A 356 -21.13 2.06 -3.75
C GLY A 356 -22.13 2.94 -4.49
N TRP A 357 -23.30 2.38 -4.76
CA TRP A 357 -24.47 3.07 -5.31
C TRP A 357 -25.70 2.77 -4.47
N ASP A 358 -26.47 3.79 -4.12
CA ASP A 358 -27.77 3.66 -3.43
C ASP A 358 -28.89 3.98 -4.42
N TYR A 359 -29.77 3.00 -4.67
CA TYR A 359 -30.87 3.14 -5.62
C TYR A 359 -32.01 4.04 -5.12
N GLU A 360 -32.16 4.25 -3.82
CA GLU A 360 -33.21 5.14 -3.30
C GLU A 360 -32.77 6.60 -3.36
N GLN A 361 -31.51 6.86 -3.06
CA GLN A 361 -30.95 8.22 -3.11
C GLN A 361 -30.44 8.61 -4.50
N GLU A 362 -30.39 7.65 -5.43
CA GLU A 362 -29.82 7.81 -6.78
C GLU A 362 -28.44 8.47 -6.78
N THR A 363 -27.58 8.05 -5.84
CA THR A 363 -26.26 8.67 -5.65
C THR A 363 -25.16 7.66 -5.40
N TYR A 364 -23.93 8.08 -5.73
CA TYR A 364 -22.72 7.36 -5.37
C TYR A 364 -22.41 7.55 -3.88
N LEU A 365 -22.03 6.46 -3.24
CA LEU A 365 -21.67 6.45 -1.83
C LEU A 365 -20.18 6.72 -1.64
N SER A 366 -19.82 7.14 -0.42
CA SER A 366 -18.44 7.43 -0.09
C SER A 366 -17.60 6.15 0.04
N PHE A 367 -16.28 6.28 -0.18
CA PHE A 367 -15.29 5.21 0.00
C PHE A 367 -15.52 4.28 1.22
N LYS A 368 -15.94 4.84 2.35
CA LYS A 368 -16.07 4.08 3.61
C LYS A 368 -17.22 3.07 3.58
N GLU A 369 -18.20 3.30 2.73
CA GLU A 369 -19.44 2.52 2.67
C GLU A 369 -19.33 1.30 1.76
N ASN A 370 -18.33 1.26 0.87
CA ASN A 370 -18.07 0.12 -0.01
C ASN A 370 -18.00 -1.21 0.76
N ARG A 371 -17.27 -1.21 1.89
CA ARG A 371 -17.11 -2.42 2.71
C ARG A 371 -18.36 -2.81 3.47
N SER A 372 -19.16 -1.84 3.89
CA SER A 372 -20.44 -2.14 4.53
C SER A 372 -21.38 -2.83 3.55
N ILE A 373 -21.40 -2.44 2.27
CA ILE A 373 -22.24 -3.08 1.24
C ILE A 373 -21.90 -4.56 1.09
N ILE A 374 -20.62 -4.93 1.11
CA ILE A 374 -20.18 -6.33 0.99
C ILE A 374 -20.66 -7.17 2.17
N THR A 375 -20.67 -6.59 3.37
CA THR A 375 -21.11 -7.26 4.60
C THR A 375 -22.61 -7.17 4.86
N ASP A 376 -23.34 -6.41 4.03
CA ASP A 376 -24.76 -6.19 4.21
C ASP A 376 -25.52 -7.40 3.68
N ASP A 377 -26.22 -8.11 4.58
CA ASP A 377 -27.10 -9.22 4.21
C ASP A 377 -28.47 -8.72 3.68
N ASP A 378 -28.64 -7.40 3.52
CA ASP A 378 -29.89 -6.81 3.07
C ASP A 378 -30.34 -7.36 1.69
N HIS A 379 -31.35 -8.23 1.73
CA HIS A 379 -31.99 -8.82 0.58
C HIS A 379 -32.73 -7.81 -0.31
N SER A 380 -32.93 -6.57 0.15
CA SER A 380 -33.63 -5.52 -0.61
C SER A 380 -32.88 -5.06 -1.86
N ARG A 381 -31.57 -5.35 -1.99
CA ARG A 381 -30.69 -4.86 -3.06
C ARG A 381 -30.69 -3.33 -3.21
N ARG A 382 -31.05 -2.60 -2.14
CA ARG A 382 -31.07 -1.14 -2.12
C ARG A 382 -29.72 -0.52 -2.50
N ARG A 383 -28.63 -1.19 -2.15
CA ARG A 383 -27.27 -0.76 -2.48
C ARG A 383 -26.55 -1.81 -3.29
N THR A 384 -25.65 -1.35 -4.15
CA THR A 384 -24.78 -2.21 -4.95
C THR A 384 -23.39 -1.63 -5.05
N LEU A 385 -22.43 -2.46 -5.43
CA LEU A 385 -21.15 -1.99 -5.94
C LEU A 385 -21.24 -1.78 -7.45
N VAL A 386 -20.53 -0.77 -7.92
CA VAL A 386 -20.36 -0.39 -9.32
C VAL A 386 -18.86 -0.37 -9.61
N TYR A 387 -18.43 -1.07 -10.65
CA TYR A 387 -17.07 -0.96 -11.15
C TYR A 387 -17.01 0.02 -12.31
N ILE A 388 -16.38 1.17 -12.09
CA ILE A 388 -16.24 2.23 -13.09
C ILE A 388 -14.84 2.14 -13.69
N VAL A 389 -14.76 1.67 -14.93
CA VAL A 389 -13.51 1.39 -15.64
C VAL A 389 -13.03 2.64 -16.37
N PHE A 390 -11.73 2.94 -16.27
CA PHE A 390 -11.14 4.10 -16.93
C PHE A 390 -9.94 3.78 -17.81
N ASP A 391 -9.37 2.58 -17.76
CA ASP A 391 -8.29 2.16 -18.66
C ASP A 391 -8.32 0.63 -18.92
N ILE A 392 -7.68 0.22 -20.01
CA ILE A 392 -7.37 -1.18 -20.33
C ILE A 392 -5.86 -1.28 -20.57
N VAL A 393 -5.19 -2.13 -19.78
CA VAL A 393 -3.71 -2.15 -19.74
C VAL A 393 -3.10 -3.43 -20.30
N TYR A 394 -3.92 -4.45 -20.53
CA TYR A 394 -3.55 -5.72 -21.11
C TYR A 394 -4.73 -6.28 -21.91
N LEU A 395 -4.46 -6.83 -23.07
CA LEU A 395 -5.45 -7.48 -23.93
C LEU A 395 -4.76 -8.58 -24.75
N ASP A 396 -5.15 -9.83 -24.50
CA ASP A 396 -4.75 -10.96 -25.34
C ASP A 396 -5.94 -11.38 -26.21
N ASP A 397 -6.08 -10.72 -27.35
CA ASP A 397 -7.09 -11.04 -28.36
C ASP A 397 -6.50 -10.81 -29.77
N PRO A 398 -6.52 -11.82 -30.66
CA PRO A 398 -6.03 -11.68 -32.03
C PRO A 398 -6.72 -10.55 -32.82
N ARG A 399 -7.94 -10.17 -32.44
CA ARG A 399 -8.74 -9.11 -33.05
C ARG A 399 -8.35 -7.71 -32.55
N ALA A 400 -7.48 -7.58 -31.54
CA ALA A 400 -7.09 -6.29 -30.97
C ALA A 400 -6.58 -5.30 -32.03
N SER A 401 -5.75 -5.79 -32.96
CA SER A 401 -5.26 -4.98 -34.08
C SER A 401 -6.38 -4.49 -35.01
N GLN A 402 -7.40 -5.31 -35.25
CA GLN A 402 -8.57 -4.94 -36.05
C GLN A 402 -9.48 -3.95 -35.31
N MET A 403 -9.70 -4.17 -34.01
CA MET A 403 -10.50 -3.28 -33.15
C MET A 403 -9.92 -1.85 -33.14
N LEU A 404 -8.60 -1.70 -33.14
CA LEU A 404 -7.93 -0.40 -33.23
C LEU A 404 -8.12 0.31 -34.57
N GLN A 405 -8.29 -0.43 -35.66
CA GLN A 405 -8.49 0.12 -37.00
C GLN A 405 -9.93 0.60 -37.20
N LEU A 406 -10.92 -0.09 -36.64
CA LEU A 406 -12.33 0.26 -36.76
C LEU A 406 -12.68 1.64 -36.19
N ASN A 407 -11.94 2.09 -35.16
CA ASN A 407 -12.13 3.40 -34.51
C ASN A 407 -11.08 4.45 -34.93
N SER A 408 -10.46 4.30 -36.11
CA SER A 408 -9.37 5.18 -36.57
C SER A 408 -9.78 6.27 -37.57
N SER A 409 -11.08 6.47 -37.81
CA SER A 409 -11.61 7.51 -38.71
C SER A 409 -11.31 8.95 -38.26
N ASP A 410 -10.89 9.19 -37.02
CA ASP A 410 -10.83 10.55 -36.43
C ASP A 410 -9.43 11.10 -36.11
N ILE A 411 -8.33 10.57 -36.67
CA ILE A 411 -6.99 11.14 -36.42
C ILE A 411 -6.43 11.79 -37.69
N SER A 412 -6.86 13.02 -37.94
CA SER A 412 -6.17 13.95 -38.83
C SER A 412 -4.94 14.53 -38.12
N GLY A 413 -3.77 13.97 -38.42
CA GLY A 413 -2.50 14.66 -38.19
C GLY A 413 -1.55 13.98 -37.20
N THR A 414 -0.35 13.69 -37.72
CA THR A 414 0.93 13.49 -37.01
C THR A 414 1.33 12.13 -36.43
N ASN A 415 0.50 11.07 -36.44
CA ASN A 415 1.01 9.73 -36.06
C ASN A 415 0.56 8.59 -36.99
N ARG A 416 0.87 8.73 -38.28
CA ARG A 416 0.61 7.71 -39.32
C ARG A 416 1.41 6.41 -39.15
N ASP A 417 2.38 6.35 -38.23
CA ASP A 417 3.31 5.23 -38.10
C ASP A 417 2.83 4.14 -37.11
N LEU A 418 1.99 4.52 -36.13
CA LEU A 418 1.44 3.57 -35.15
C LEU A 418 0.19 2.83 -35.65
N THR A 419 -0.56 3.38 -36.61
CA THR A 419 -1.74 2.71 -37.21
C THR A 419 -1.37 1.52 -38.10
N LYS A 420 -0.09 1.39 -38.47
CA LYS A 420 0.46 0.24 -39.21
C LYS A 420 1.12 -0.81 -38.31
N LYS A 421 1.31 -0.53 -37.03
CA LYS A 421 1.88 -1.52 -36.11
C LYS A 421 0.80 -2.50 -35.68
N VAL A 422 1.01 -3.77 -36.00
CA VAL A 422 0.31 -4.88 -35.36
C VAL A 422 0.46 -4.70 -33.85
N VAL A 423 -0.67 -4.62 -33.15
CA VAL A 423 -0.66 -4.67 -31.68
C VAL A 423 -0.57 -6.14 -31.31
N PRO A 424 0.58 -6.59 -30.79
CA PRO A 424 0.71 -7.96 -30.36
C PRO A 424 -0.25 -8.20 -29.17
N PRO A 425 -0.79 -9.42 -29.04
CA PRO A 425 -1.52 -9.79 -27.85
C PRO A 425 -0.63 -9.62 -26.61
N GLY A 426 -1.21 -9.07 -25.54
CA GLY A 426 -0.52 -8.89 -24.26
C GLY A 426 -0.57 -7.46 -23.71
N PRO A 427 0.54 -6.93 -23.13
CA PRO A 427 0.53 -5.64 -22.44
C PRO A 427 0.29 -4.47 -23.40
N LEU A 428 -0.66 -3.59 -23.07
CA LEU A 428 -0.99 -2.39 -23.84
C LEU A 428 -0.33 -1.12 -23.28
N THR A 429 0.53 -1.23 -22.27
CA THR A 429 1.08 -0.09 -21.53
C THR A 429 1.89 0.87 -22.40
N PHE A 430 2.46 0.39 -23.50
CA PHE A 430 3.21 1.20 -24.46
C PHE A 430 2.31 2.04 -25.39
N LEU A 431 1.02 1.69 -25.52
CA LEU A 431 0.09 2.42 -26.38
C LEU A 431 -0.32 3.75 -25.75
N PRO A 432 -0.57 4.81 -26.54
CA PRO A 432 -1.19 6.04 -26.07
C PRO A 432 -2.56 5.83 -25.42
N LEU A 433 -2.92 6.66 -24.44
CA LEU A 433 -4.23 6.60 -23.77
C LEU A 433 -5.40 6.64 -24.75
N SER A 434 -5.33 7.46 -25.79
CA SER A 434 -6.36 7.52 -26.85
C SER A 434 -6.63 6.16 -27.48
N LYS A 435 -5.58 5.35 -27.73
CA LYS A 435 -5.71 4.00 -28.31
C LYS A 435 -6.22 2.98 -27.30
N ARG A 436 -5.74 3.03 -26.06
CA ARG A 436 -6.25 2.18 -24.97
C ARG A 436 -7.73 2.46 -24.72
N ARG A 437 -8.13 3.74 -24.71
CA ARG A 437 -9.53 4.14 -24.54
C ARG A 437 -10.43 3.63 -25.67
N ASN A 438 -10.00 3.72 -26.93
CA ASN A 438 -10.75 3.15 -28.05
C ASN A 438 -10.94 1.64 -27.92
N LEU A 439 -9.93 0.91 -27.46
CA LEU A 439 -10.03 -0.53 -27.19
C LEU A 439 -11.02 -0.80 -26.06
N LEU A 440 -10.93 -0.04 -24.96
CA LEU A 440 -11.81 -0.18 -23.81
C LEU A 440 -13.30 -0.04 -24.22
N GLU A 441 -13.62 0.95 -25.05
CA GLU A 441 -14.98 1.20 -25.53
C GLU A 441 -15.52 0.10 -26.47
N VAL A 442 -14.64 -0.65 -27.13
CA VAL A 442 -15.03 -1.80 -27.96
C VAL A 442 -15.16 -3.07 -27.13
N VAL A 443 -14.25 -3.26 -26.17
CA VAL A 443 -14.14 -4.49 -25.36
C VAL A 443 -15.23 -4.56 -24.28
N VAL A 444 -15.64 -3.41 -23.75
CA VAL A 444 -16.55 -3.32 -22.61
C VAL A 444 -17.91 -2.80 -23.06
N ARG A 445 -18.95 -3.59 -22.82
CA ARG A 445 -20.36 -3.18 -22.95
C ARG A 445 -20.89 -2.74 -21.58
N PRO A 446 -21.11 -1.44 -21.33
CA PRO A 446 -21.51 -0.97 -20.01
C PRO A 446 -22.87 -1.53 -19.57
N GLU A 447 -22.97 -1.92 -18.30
CA GLU A 447 -24.21 -2.25 -17.61
C GLU A 447 -24.46 -1.17 -16.54
N PRO A 448 -25.50 -0.33 -16.69
CA PRO A 448 -25.76 0.77 -15.78
C PRO A 448 -25.76 0.34 -14.31
N LYS A 449 -25.06 1.11 -13.46
CA LYS A 449 -24.93 0.87 -12.01
C LYS A 449 -24.38 -0.50 -11.63
N LYS A 450 -23.62 -1.13 -12.53
CA LYS A 450 -22.91 -2.39 -12.27
C LYS A 450 -21.49 -2.36 -12.83
N LEU A 451 -21.35 -2.09 -14.11
CA LEU A 451 -20.07 -1.93 -14.79
C LEU A 451 -20.18 -0.77 -15.78
N GLU A 452 -19.53 0.33 -15.46
CA GLU A 452 -19.62 1.57 -16.26
C GLU A 452 -18.25 1.96 -16.80
N LEU A 453 -18.22 2.71 -17.89
CA LEU A 453 -17.01 3.40 -18.32
C LEU A 453 -17.03 4.81 -17.76
N VAL A 454 -15.90 5.29 -17.24
CA VAL A 454 -15.79 6.70 -16.86
C VAL A 454 -16.10 7.57 -18.07
N ARG A 455 -16.84 8.65 -17.86
CA ARG A 455 -17.08 9.65 -18.89
C ARG A 455 -15.75 10.31 -19.27
N HIS A 456 -15.41 10.23 -20.55
CA HIS A 456 -14.11 10.63 -21.07
C HIS A 456 -14.28 11.78 -22.08
N ARG A 457 -14.14 13.03 -21.62
CA ARG A 457 -14.28 14.22 -22.48
C ARG A 457 -12.92 14.57 -23.08
N ARG A 458 -12.77 14.41 -24.40
CA ARG A 458 -11.54 14.77 -25.12
C ARG A 458 -11.46 16.26 -25.38
N ILE A 459 -10.28 16.84 -25.16
CA ILE A 459 -9.94 18.22 -25.50
C ILE A 459 -8.71 18.16 -26.42
N GLU A 460 -8.97 18.26 -27.72
CA GLU A 460 -7.98 18.05 -28.78
C GLU A 460 -7.65 19.35 -29.55
N SER A 461 -8.15 20.48 -29.07
CA SER A 461 -7.89 21.79 -29.69
C SER A 461 -6.40 22.07 -29.76
N THR A 462 -5.96 22.62 -30.89
CA THR A 462 -4.59 23.11 -31.05
C THR A 462 -4.37 24.44 -30.34
N ASP A 463 -5.43 25.19 -30.06
CA ASP A 463 -5.37 26.48 -29.36
C ASP A 463 -5.32 26.29 -27.83
N ALA A 464 -4.31 26.88 -27.19
CA ALA A 464 -4.10 26.78 -25.75
C ALA A 464 -5.20 27.47 -24.94
N GLU A 465 -5.71 28.62 -25.40
CA GLU A 465 -6.73 29.38 -24.68
C GLU A 465 -8.04 28.60 -24.63
N ASP A 466 -8.49 28.07 -25.77
CA ASP A 466 -9.66 27.21 -25.88
C ASP A 466 -9.52 25.89 -25.10
N ARG A 467 -8.32 25.30 -25.01
CA ARG A 467 -8.08 24.14 -24.13
C ARG A 467 -8.31 24.49 -22.66
N VAL A 468 -7.84 25.66 -22.21
CA VAL A 468 -8.00 26.13 -20.82
C VAL A 468 -9.46 26.44 -20.54
N GLU A 469 -10.17 27.12 -21.45
CA GLU A 469 -11.60 27.42 -21.33
C GLU A 469 -12.43 26.15 -21.16
N ARG A 470 -12.24 25.15 -22.03
CA ARG A 470 -12.95 23.87 -21.93
C ARG A 470 -12.64 23.09 -20.65
N LEU A 471 -11.42 23.22 -20.13
CA LEU A 471 -11.04 22.63 -18.85
C LEU A 471 -11.75 23.34 -17.69
N MET A 472 -11.85 24.68 -17.73
CA MET A 472 -12.59 25.47 -16.75
C MET A 472 -14.07 25.06 -16.71
N ASP A 473 -14.72 24.97 -17.87
CA ASP A 473 -16.12 24.53 -17.98
C ASP A 473 -16.33 23.14 -17.37
N ALA A 474 -15.41 22.22 -17.63
CA ALA A 474 -15.48 20.87 -17.07
C ALA A 474 -15.30 20.89 -15.54
N PHE A 475 -14.40 21.73 -15.03
CA PHE A 475 -14.16 21.86 -13.59
C PHE A 475 -15.37 22.48 -12.88
N GLU A 476 -15.96 23.52 -13.45
CA GLU A 476 -17.19 24.11 -12.92
C GLU A 476 -18.38 23.15 -12.92
N SER A 477 -18.51 22.31 -13.96
CA SER A 477 -19.52 21.25 -13.98
C SER A 477 -19.31 20.26 -12.84
N ALA A 478 -18.09 19.77 -12.65
CA ALA A 478 -17.77 18.82 -11.57
C ALA A 478 -18.02 19.40 -10.17
N LEU A 479 -17.80 20.70 -9.98
CA LEU A 479 -18.13 21.40 -8.73
C LEU A 479 -19.63 21.45 -8.46
N LYS A 480 -20.46 21.68 -9.49
CA LYS A 480 -21.93 21.71 -9.36
C LYS A 480 -22.48 20.36 -8.93
N ASP A 481 -21.86 19.28 -9.41
CA ASP A 481 -22.26 17.90 -9.11
C ASP A 481 -21.69 17.39 -7.76
N MET A 482 -21.06 18.27 -6.96
CA MET A 482 -20.41 17.96 -5.68
C MET A 482 -19.40 16.81 -5.75
N GLU A 483 -18.70 16.68 -6.88
CA GLU A 483 -17.73 15.62 -7.10
C GLU A 483 -16.40 15.87 -6.36
N GLU A 484 -15.60 14.83 -6.18
CA GLU A 484 -14.30 14.93 -5.49
C GLU A 484 -13.28 15.79 -6.26
N GLY A 485 -13.49 15.94 -7.58
CA GLY A 485 -12.66 16.73 -8.48
C GLY A 485 -12.56 16.13 -9.88
N LEU A 486 -11.51 16.49 -10.59
CA LEU A 486 -11.25 16.04 -11.96
C LEU A 486 -9.92 15.31 -12.10
N MET A 487 -9.89 14.41 -13.07
CA MET A 487 -8.68 13.80 -13.60
C MET A 487 -8.44 14.36 -15.00
N VAL A 488 -7.25 14.91 -15.23
CA VAL A 488 -6.78 15.35 -16.55
C VAL A 488 -5.69 14.39 -17.00
N LYS A 489 -5.86 13.79 -18.18
CA LYS A 489 -4.97 12.74 -18.67
C LYS A 489 -4.49 13.04 -20.09
N ASP A 490 -3.18 13.00 -20.31
CA ASP A 490 -2.56 13.14 -21.62
C ASP A 490 -3.03 12.01 -22.56
N LEU A 491 -3.65 12.36 -23.70
CA LEU A 491 -4.17 11.39 -24.68
C LEU A 491 -3.06 10.67 -25.47
N THR A 492 -1.87 11.24 -25.50
CA THR A 492 -0.67 10.69 -26.13
C THR A 492 0.15 9.81 -25.17
N GLY A 493 -0.11 9.92 -23.87
CA GLY A 493 0.64 9.25 -22.81
C GLY A 493 0.49 7.73 -22.75
N SER A 494 1.63 7.04 -22.58
CA SER A 494 1.70 5.62 -22.22
C SER A 494 1.26 5.38 -20.76
N TYR A 495 0.88 4.15 -20.43
CA TYR A 495 0.59 3.76 -19.05
C TYR A 495 1.89 3.46 -18.30
N ILE A 496 2.23 4.27 -17.29
CA ILE A 496 3.48 4.15 -16.53
C ILE A 496 3.23 3.57 -15.14
N LEU A 497 3.90 2.46 -14.83
CA LEU A 497 3.70 1.76 -13.56
C LEU A 497 4.31 2.51 -12.37
N GLY A 498 3.54 2.60 -11.27
CA GLY A 498 3.96 3.13 -9.98
C GLY A 498 4.30 4.62 -9.94
N GLU A 499 5.12 5.01 -8.96
CA GLU A 499 5.40 6.42 -8.61
C GLU A 499 6.15 7.22 -9.70
N LYS A 500 6.87 6.56 -10.61
CA LYS A 500 7.58 7.24 -11.71
C LYS A 500 6.63 8.05 -12.61
N ALA A 501 5.37 7.64 -12.72
CA ALA A 501 4.36 8.32 -13.51
C ALA A 501 4.14 9.78 -13.08
N ARG A 502 4.29 10.09 -11.78
CA ARG A 502 4.05 11.45 -11.28
C ARG A 502 5.04 12.47 -11.83
N ALA A 503 6.29 12.07 -12.02
CA ALA A 503 7.32 12.95 -12.57
C ALA A 503 7.05 13.31 -14.03
N LEU A 504 6.32 12.46 -14.76
CA LEU A 504 5.97 12.67 -16.17
C LEU A 504 4.67 13.46 -16.36
N GLN A 505 3.92 13.73 -15.28
CA GLN A 505 2.68 14.52 -15.29
C GLN A 505 1.60 14.06 -16.27
N LEU A 506 1.68 12.83 -16.79
CA LEU A 506 0.72 12.28 -17.74
C LEU A 506 -0.71 12.24 -17.20
N TRP A 507 -0.87 11.97 -15.89
CA TRP A 507 -2.15 12.05 -15.19
C TRP A 507 -2.05 13.11 -14.09
N ILE A 508 -3.00 14.03 -14.09
CA ILE A 508 -3.12 15.11 -13.12
C ILE A 508 -4.46 14.95 -12.42
N LYS A 509 -4.45 15.03 -11.09
CA LYS A 509 -5.67 15.14 -10.29
C LYS A 509 -5.83 16.57 -9.82
N MET A 510 -7.03 17.09 -10.03
CA MET A 510 -7.46 18.42 -9.59
C MET A 510 -8.55 18.22 -8.56
N LYS A 511 -8.43 18.91 -7.43
CA LYS A 511 -9.45 18.89 -6.39
C LYS A 511 -9.97 20.30 -6.18
N PRO A 512 -11.27 20.46 -5.86
CA PRO A 512 -11.76 21.70 -5.30
C PRO A 512 -10.92 22.03 -4.07
N GLU A 513 -10.35 23.22 -4.03
CA GLU A 513 -10.04 23.80 -2.74
C GLU A 513 -11.37 24.30 -2.20
N PHE A 514 -11.88 23.69 -1.13
CA PHE A 514 -12.80 24.43 -0.26
C PHE A 514 -12.01 25.67 0.13
N SER A 515 -12.37 26.81 -0.44
CA SER A 515 -11.66 28.06 -0.22
C SER A 515 -11.34 28.18 1.27
N ASP A 516 -10.17 28.74 1.60
CA ASP A 516 -9.78 29.09 2.97
C ASP A 516 -10.86 29.92 3.72
N GLN A 517 -11.93 30.32 3.04
CA GLN A 517 -13.12 30.98 3.57
C GLN A 517 -14.21 30.05 4.13
N THR A 518 -14.16 28.71 3.94
CA THR A 518 -15.24 27.81 4.44
C THR A 518 -14.79 26.62 5.29
N THR A 519 -13.50 26.42 5.55
CA THR A 519 -13.06 25.43 6.57
C THR A 519 -11.93 25.90 7.49
N ASN A 520 -11.72 27.21 7.64
CA ASN A 520 -11.05 27.70 8.83
C ASN A 520 -12.05 27.69 9.99
N LEU A 521 -12.11 26.56 10.70
CA LEU A 521 -12.77 26.51 11.99
C LEU A 521 -11.88 27.24 12.99
N ASP A 522 -12.35 28.37 13.52
CA ASP A 522 -11.75 29.01 14.70
C ASP A 522 -11.99 28.12 15.92
N VAL A 523 -11.13 27.12 16.08
CA VAL A 523 -11.18 26.23 17.23
C VAL A 523 -10.40 26.86 18.37
N ILE A 524 -11.07 27.23 19.45
CA ILE A 524 -10.39 27.65 20.68
C ILE A 524 -9.50 26.48 21.15
N VAL A 525 -8.19 26.74 21.26
CA VAL A 525 -7.13 25.77 21.60
C VAL A 525 -7.40 24.98 22.90
N LEU A 526 -8.28 25.47 23.77
CA LEU A 526 -8.75 24.75 24.97
C LEU A 526 -9.42 23.40 24.64
N VAL A 527 -10.16 23.31 23.53
CA VAL A 527 -10.79 22.04 23.10
C VAL A 527 -9.74 21.06 22.57
N LEU A 528 -8.71 21.55 21.90
CA LEU A 528 -7.61 20.73 21.36
C LEU A 528 -6.77 20.12 22.48
N ILE A 529 -6.43 20.90 23.51
CA ILE A 529 -5.63 20.44 24.66
C ILE A 529 -6.38 19.36 25.46
N VAL A 530 -7.70 19.54 25.68
CA VAL A 530 -8.52 18.56 26.40
C VAL A 530 -8.71 17.27 25.58
N LEU A 531 -8.94 17.37 24.26
CA LEU A 531 -9.14 16.20 23.40
C LEU A 531 -7.85 15.42 23.10
N ILE A 532 -6.70 16.09 23.02
CA ILE A 532 -5.38 15.46 22.92
C ILE A 532 -5.06 14.69 24.22
N ASN A 533 -5.38 15.27 25.38
CA ASN A 533 -5.20 14.58 26.68
C ASN A 533 -6.14 13.38 26.87
N LEU A 534 -7.29 13.36 26.19
CA LEU A 534 -8.26 12.25 26.20
C LEU A 534 -8.01 11.20 25.09
N GLY A 535 -6.99 11.37 24.25
CA GLY A 535 -6.61 10.37 23.24
C GLY A 535 -7.55 10.29 22.02
N ALA A 536 -8.33 11.34 21.75
CA ALA A 536 -9.23 11.37 20.60
C ALA A 536 -8.44 11.38 19.27
N LYS A 537 -8.85 10.55 18.30
CA LYS A 537 -8.30 10.57 16.94
C LYS A 537 -8.76 11.84 16.21
N MET A 538 -7.92 12.35 15.30
CA MET A 538 -8.23 13.51 14.44
C MET A 538 -9.58 13.41 13.70
N SER A 539 -10.08 12.20 13.44
CA SER A 539 -11.39 11.97 12.85
C SER A 539 -12.56 12.38 13.76
N VAL A 540 -12.43 12.17 15.08
CA VAL A 540 -13.45 12.55 16.09
C VAL A 540 -13.47 14.07 16.28
N LEU A 541 -12.29 14.70 16.18
CA LEU A 541 -12.14 16.16 16.16
C LEU A 541 -12.88 16.81 14.98
N LYS A 542 -12.78 16.24 13.78
CA LYS A 542 -13.52 16.74 12.59
C LYS A 542 -15.03 16.66 12.76
N THR A 543 -15.56 15.58 13.33
CA THR A 543 -17.01 15.41 13.54
C THR A 543 -17.56 16.33 14.64
N LEU A 544 -16.83 16.50 15.76
CA LEU A 544 -17.24 17.41 16.85
C LEU A 544 -17.27 18.89 16.41
N LEU A 545 -16.42 19.26 15.46
CA LEU A 545 -16.34 20.61 14.90
C LEU A 545 -17.45 20.92 13.88
N GLN A 546 -18.15 19.91 13.36
CA GLN A 546 -19.29 20.08 12.44
C GLN A 546 -20.60 20.41 13.16
N TYR A 547 -20.66 20.31 14.49
CA TYR A 547 -21.87 20.59 15.28
C TYR A 547 -21.65 21.75 16.26
N PRO A 548 -22.09 22.98 15.93
CA PRO A 548 -21.91 24.17 16.78
C PRO A 548 -22.50 24.02 18.20
N GLY A 549 -23.54 23.19 18.34
CA GLY A 549 -24.16 22.89 19.64
C GLY A 549 -23.28 22.07 20.59
N ALA A 550 -22.44 21.17 20.06
CA ALA A 550 -21.58 20.32 20.89
C ALA A 550 -20.46 21.12 21.58
N VAL A 551 -19.91 22.11 20.89
CA VAL A 551 -18.88 23.02 21.44
C VAL A 551 -19.42 23.84 22.60
N ARG A 552 -20.67 24.34 22.51
CA ARG A 552 -21.33 25.06 23.62
C ARG A 552 -21.54 24.17 24.84
N THR A 553 -21.94 22.92 24.65
CA THR A 553 -22.14 21.95 25.74
C THR A 553 -20.83 21.59 26.44
N ILE A 554 -19.73 21.43 25.69
CA ILE A 554 -18.39 21.13 26.25
C ILE A 554 -17.85 22.34 27.03
N ILE A 555 -18.02 23.57 26.52
CA ILE A 555 -17.61 24.79 27.23
C ILE A 555 -18.43 24.95 28.53
N ALA A 556 -19.74 24.72 28.48
CA ALA A 556 -20.62 24.76 29.66
C ALA A 556 -20.26 23.68 30.69
N ALA A 557 -19.92 22.47 30.26
CA ALA A 557 -19.45 21.40 31.14
C ALA A 557 -18.10 21.72 31.78
N SER A 558 -17.18 22.38 31.05
CA SER A 558 -15.88 22.78 31.62
C SER A 558 -15.99 23.91 32.65
N ARG A 559 -16.98 24.82 32.49
CA ARG A 559 -17.28 25.86 33.48
C ARG A 559 -17.91 25.30 34.77
N LYS A 560 -18.56 24.15 34.71
CA LYS A 560 -19.07 23.42 35.88
C LYS A 560 -18.01 22.58 36.60
N MET A 561 -16.86 22.34 35.98
CA MET A 561 -15.74 21.57 36.54
C MET A 561 -14.60 22.44 37.10
N ARG A 562 -14.78 23.76 37.18
CA ARG A 562 -13.87 24.68 37.89
C ARG A 562 -14.44 25.06 39.24
#